data_AF-A0AAV0LPP2-F1
#
_entry.id   AF-A0AAV0LPP2-F1
#
_cell.length_a   1.000
_cell.length_b   1.000
_cell.length_c   1.000
_cell.angle_alpha   90.00
_cell.angle_beta   90.00
_cell.angle_gamma   90.00
#
_symmetry.space_group_name_H-M   'P 1'
#
loop_
_entity.id
_entity.type
_entity.pdbx_description
1 polymer ?
#
loop_
_entity_poly.entity_id
_entity_poly.type
_entity_poly.pdbx_seq_one_letter_code
_entity_poly.pdbx_strand_id
1 'polypeptide(L)'
;MNVFGHSKTNFAANLCEKNMEKLNLSALAFLCIFLSSSPNWITIQAQSLPPAKFDGFLYSSGRVDPDAILIEAFFDPVCPDSRDSWPPLKLALDHYGPRVSLRLHLLPLPYHDNAYVASRALHIANLLNASSTFPLMEQFFKYQVRGKIVQFVVKVGSFYASLGI
;
A
#
# COMPACT_ATOMS: atom_id res chain seq x y z
N MET A 1 5.32 48.79 16.44
CA MET A 1 5.12 47.56 17.24
C MET A 1 3.73 47.65 17.85
N ASN A 2 2.80 46.88 17.29
CA ASN A 2 1.34 46.97 17.50
C ASN A 2 0.95 46.48 18.90
N VAL A 3 0.28 47.30 19.74
CA VAL A 3 -1.18 47.47 19.93
C VAL A 3 -1.92 46.16 20.23
N PHE A 4 -2.29 45.94 21.49
CA PHE A 4 -3.47 45.18 21.96
C PHE A 4 -3.62 45.49 23.47
N GLY A 5 -4.78 45.79 24.05
CA GLY A 5 -6.14 45.72 23.56
C GLY A 5 -7.05 45.69 24.79
N HIS A 6 -7.89 46.70 24.88
CA HIS A 6 -8.83 46.99 25.96
C HIS A 6 -9.87 45.86 26.15
N SER A 7 -10.25 45.62 27.42
CA SER A 7 -11.62 45.30 27.86
C SER A 7 -12.40 44.23 27.07
N LYS A 8 -12.28 42.95 27.44
CA LYS A 8 -13.21 41.88 27.00
C LYS A 8 -13.50 40.79 28.04
N THR A 9 -13.31 41.03 29.34
CA THR A 9 -13.53 39.97 30.36
C THR A 9 -14.91 39.99 31.03
N ASN A 10 -15.75 41.03 30.81
CA ASN A 10 -16.97 41.21 31.61
C ASN A 10 -18.32 41.06 30.86
N PHE A 11 -18.31 40.77 29.55
CA PHE A 11 -19.55 40.64 28.76
C PHE A 11 -20.06 39.19 28.65
N ALA A 12 -19.17 38.19 28.63
CA ALA A 12 -19.56 36.79 28.47
C ALA A 12 -20.15 36.17 29.76
N ALA A 13 -19.72 36.61 30.94
CA ALA A 13 -20.21 36.08 32.22
C ALA A 13 -21.69 36.45 32.46
N ASN A 14 -22.08 37.68 32.12
CA ASN A 14 -23.43 38.20 32.36
C ASN A 14 -24.52 37.66 31.40
N LEU A 15 -24.12 37.03 30.28
CA LEU A 15 -25.06 36.38 29.34
C LEU A 15 -25.32 34.91 29.68
N CYS A 16 -24.43 34.26 30.42
CA CYS A 16 -24.61 32.88 30.90
C CYS A 16 -25.50 32.83 32.15
N GLU A 17 -25.40 33.84 33.02
CA GLU A 17 -26.14 33.88 34.29
C GLU A 17 -27.64 34.13 34.12
N LYS A 18 -28.07 34.81 33.04
CA LYS A 18 -29.49 35.18 32.83
C LYS A 18 -30.32 34.24 31.97
N ASN A 19 -29.74 33.17 31.41
CA ASN A 19 -30.46 32.24 30.52
C ASN A 19 -30.43 30.77 30.97
N MET A 20 -29.87 30.43 32.13
CA MET A 20 -29.96 29.07 32.70
C MET A 20 -31.24 28.79 33.50
N GLU A 21 -32.11 29.78 33.75
CA GLU A 21 -33.31 29.58 34.59
C GLU A 21 -34.55 29.02 33.86
N LYS A 22 -34.47 28.69 32.57
CA LYS A 22 -35.58 28.00 31.87
C LYS A 22 -35.13 26.88 30.95
N LEU A 23 -34.20 26.03 31.41
CA LEU A 23 -34.19 24.66 30.92
C LEU A 23 -35.40 23.93 31.51
N ASN A 24 -36.50 23.91 30.75
CA ASN A 24 -37.71 23.21 31.13
C ASN A 24 -37.40 21.72 31.33
N LEU A 25 -37.89 21.13 32.41
CA LEU A 25 -37.76 19.71 32.72
C LEU A 25 -38.27 18.83 31.56
N SER A 26 -39.26 19.33 30.81
CA SER A 26 -39.73 18.67 29.57
C SER A 26 -38.67 18.66 28.47
N ALA A 27 -37.90 19.73 28.29
CA ALA A 27 -36.84 19.80 27.29
C ALA A 27 -35.68 18.84 27.60
N LEU A 28 -35.35 18.69 28.88
CA LEU A 28 -34.41 17.67 29.36
C LEU A 28 -34.94 16.25 29.14
N ALA A 29 -36.22 16.01 29.43
CA ALA A 29 -36.85 14.71 29.19
C ALA A 29 -36.88 14.34 27.70
N PHE A 30 -37.20 15.29 26.82
CA PHE A 30 -37.15 15.07 25.37
C PHE A 30 -35.74 14.74 24.88
N LEU A 31 -34.72 15.47 25.35
CA LEU A 31 -33.32 15.19 24.99
C LEU A 31 -32.90 13.77 25.44
N CYS A 32 -33.29 13.35 26.65
CA CYS A 32 -33.02 12.01 27.16
C CYS A 32 -33.74 10.91 26.37
N ILE A 33 -34.97 11.16 25.90
CA ILE A 33 -35.73 10.24 25.05
C ILE A 33 -35.10 10.14 23.65
N PHE A 34 -34.62 11.23 23.08
CA PHE A 34 -33.92 11.22 21.78
C PHE A 34 -32.57 10.48 21.86
N LEU A 35 -31.86 10.58 22.99
CA LEU A 35 -30.61 9.85 23.23
C LEU A 35 -30.83 8.35 23.50
N SER A 36 -31.96 7.96 24.11
CA SER A 36 -32.25 6.56 24.46
C SER A 36 -32.97 5.78 23.35
N SER A 37 -33.52 6.47 22.34
CA SER A 37 -34.29 5.85 21.24
C SER A 37 -33.55 5.74 19.91
N SER A 38 -32.24 6.02 19.85
CA SER A 38 -31.41 5.72 18.68
C SER A 38 -30.66 4.39 18.86
N PRO A 39 -31.13 3.27 18.29
CA PRO A 39 -30.43 1.99 18.40
C PRO A 39 -29.34 1.82 17.32
N ASN A 40 -28.75 2.90 16.81
CA ASN A 40 -27.66 2.82 15.84
C ASN A 40 -26.59 3.85 16.16
N TRP A 41 -25.74 3.52 17.13
CA TRP A 41 -24.38 4.03 17.15
C TRP A 41 -23.74 3.59 15.83
N ILE A 42 -23.68 4.50 14.86
CA ILE A 42 -22.94 4.27 13.62
C ILE A 42 -21.49 4.11 14.03
N THR A 43 -21.03 2.86 14.14
CA THR A 43 -19.60 2.58 14.25
C THR A 43 -19.00 2.93 12.91
N ILE A 44 -18.36 4.10 12.86
CA ILE A 44 -17.45 4.41 11.76
C ILE A 44 -16.21 3.56 11.99
N GLN A 45 -16.17 2.37 11.37
CA GLN A 45 -14.92 1.64 11.21
C GLN A 45 -14.04 2.46 10.26
N ALA A 46 -13.10 3.21 10.83
CA ALA A 46 -12.04 3.82 10.04
C ALA A 46 -11.25 2.69 9.36
N GLN A 47 -11.03 2.82 8.05
CA GLN A 47 -10.16 1.90 7.33
C GLN A 47 -8.74 2.08 7.86
N SER A 48 -8.12 1.00 8.34
CA SER A 48 -6.73 1.02 8.79
C SER A 48 -5.83 1.39 7.61
N LEU A 49 -5.42 2.65 7.57
CA LEU A 49 -4.36 3.16 6.71
C LEU A 49 -3.14 3.42 7.59
N PRO A 50 -1.94 3.03 7.14
CA PRO A 50 -1.61 2.43 5.84
C PRO A 50 -1.90 0.90 5.77
N PRO A 51 -1.90 0.32 4.55
CA PRO A 51 -2.06 -1.13 4.37
C PRO A 51 -1.15 -1.94 5.28
N ALA A 52 -1.68 -3.04 5.84
CA ALA A 52 -0.94 -3.88 6.79
C ALA A 52 0.34 -4.52 6.20
N LYS A 53 0.48 -4.54 4.88
CA LYS A 53 1.64 -5.08 4.17
C LYS A 53 2.17 -4.03 3.19
N PHE A 54 3.48 -3.74 3.30
CA PHE A 54 4.20 -2.99 2.29
C PHE A 54 4.25 -3.79 0.99
N ASP A 55 3.96 -3.14 -0.13
CA ASP A 55 4.03 -3.75 -1.45
C ASP A 55 5.48 -4.07 -1.85
N GLY A 56 5.64 -4.93 -2.85
CA GLY A 56 6.92 -5.29 -3.45
C GLY A 56 7.57 -6.56 -2.89
N PHE A 57 8.56 -7.04 -3.63
CA PHE A 57 9.33 -8.25 -3.33
C PHE A 57 10.74 -7.87 -2.85
N LEU A 58 11.19 -8.48 -1.77
CA LEU A 58 12.56 -8.30 -1.29
C LEU A 58 13.50 -9.26 -2.03
N TYR A 59 14.57 -8.72 -2.60
CA TYR A 59 15.55 -9.50 -3.38
C TYR A 59 16.35 -10.49 -2.51
N SER A 60 16.59 -10.15 -1.25
CA SER A 60 17.25 -11.02 -0.28
C SER A 60 16.25 -11.63 0.70
N SER A 61 16.52 -12.86 1.14
CA SER A 61 15.74 -13.55 2.17
C SER A 61 15.97 -12.88 3.54
N GLY A 62 15.15 -11.91 3.93
CA GLY A 62 15.28 -11.31 5.25
C GLY A 62 14.47 -10.04 5.45
N ARG A 63 14.72 -9.44 6.62
CA ARG A 63 14.29 -8.07 6.93
C ARG A 63 15.29 -7.10 6.29
N VAL A 64 14.78 -5.95 5.85
CA VAL A 64 15.63 -4.83 5.45
C VAL A 64 16.35 -4.35 6.71
N ASP A 65 17.68 -4.28 6.65
CA ASP A 65 18.49 -3.66 7.70
C ASP A 65 18.11 -2.16 7.79
N PRO A 66 17.71 -1.65 8.97
CA PRO A 66 17.37 -0.24 9.15
C PRO A 66 18.49 0.73 8.75
N ASP A 67 19.75 0.30 8.83
CA ASP A 67 20.92 1.12 8.51
C ASP A 67 21.34 0.99 7.03
N ALA A 68 20.72 0.09 6.26
CA ALA A 68 20.98 -0.07 4.83
C ALA A 68 20.16 0.91 3.97
N ILE A 69 20.74 1.31 2.84
CA ILE A 69 20.02 2.09 1.83
C ILE A 69 18.99 1.18 1.15
N LEU A 70 17.71 1.49 1.31
CA LEU A 70 16.64 0.81 0.59
C LEU A 70 16.51 1.38 -0.83
N ILE A 71 16.82 0.55 -1.81
CA ILE A 71 16.54 0.80 -3.22
C ILE A 71 15.15 0.26 -3.52
N GLU A 72 14.23 1.15 -3.90
CA GLU A 72 12.91 0.78 -4.39
C GLU A 72 12.89 0.90 -5.91
N ALA A 73 12.63 -0.22 -6.58
CA ALA A 73 12.68 -0.30 -8.03
C ALA A 73 11.31 -0.69 -8.60
N PHE A 74 10.82 0.05 -9.58
CA PHE A 74 9.51 -0.18 -10.21
C PHE A 74 9.71 -0.85 -11.56
N PHE A 75 9.26 -2.09 -11.69
CA PHE A 75 9.51 -2.93 -12.85
C PHE A 75 8.21 -3.39 -13.48
N ASP A 76 8.09 -3.18 -14.78
CA ASP A 76 7.15 -3.93 -15.61
C ASP A 76 7.82 -5.26 -16.07
N PRO A 77 7.25 -6.43 -15.75
CA PRO A 77 7.83 -7.73 -16.09
C PRO A 77 7.93 -8.03 -17.59
N VAL A 78 7.23 -7.28 -18.45
CA VAL A 78 7.27 -7.47 -19.91
C VAL A 78 7.96 -6.31 -20.66
N CYS A 79 8.36 -5.25 -19.95
CA CYS A 79 9.07 -4.12 -20.53
C CYS A 79 10.56 -4.45 -20.83
N PRO A 80 11.07 -4.13 -22.04
CA PRO A 80 12.48 -4.28 -22.38
C PRO A 80 13.42 -3.42 -21.53
N ASP A 81 13.03 -2.19 -21.19
CA ASP A 81 13.89 -1.28 -20.40
C ASP A 81 14.03 -1.77 -18.95
N SER A 82 12.94 -2.28 -18.37
CA SER A 82 12.97 -3.01 -17.10
C SER A 82 13.98 -4.16 -17.18
N ARG A 83 13.88 -5.02 -18.21
CA ARG A 83 14.83 -6.13 -18.41
C ARG A 83 16.27 -5.63 -18.48
N ASP A 84 16.55 -4.61 -19.28
CA ASP A 84 17.91 -4.15 -19.55
C ASP A 84 18.52 -3.42 -18.35
N SER A 85 17.69 -2.86 -17.47
CA SER A 85 18.13 -2.30 -16.18
C SER A 85 18.42 -3.35 -15.09
N TRP A 86 17.94 -4.59 -15.26
CA TRP A 86 18.11 -5.65 -14.25
C TRP A 86 19.57 -6.07 -14.01
N PRO A 87 20.39 -6.37 -15.05
CA PRO A 87 21.80 -6.72 -14.85
C PRO A 87 22.64 -5.67 -14.11
N PRO A 88 22.64 -4.37 -14.50
CA PRO A 88 23.42 -3.36 -13.76
C PRO A 88 22.92 -3.15 -12.34
N LEU A 89 21.60 -3.29 -12.09
CA LEU A 89 21.06 -3.26 -10.73
C LEU A 89 21.62 -4.40 -9.88
N LYS A 90 21.65 -5.64 -10.39
CA LYS A 90 22.27 -6.77 -9.68
C LYS A 90 23.74 -6.52 -9.37
N LEU A 91 24.50 -5.99 -10.33
CA LEU A 91 25.91 -5.63 -10.11
C LEU A 91 26.08 -4.59 -8.99
N ALA A 92 25.18 -3.61 -8.90
CA ALA A 92 25.20 -2.64 -7.79
C ALA A 92 24.93 -3.32 -6.45
N LEU A 93 23.95 -4.23 -6.37
CA LEU A 93 23.65 -4.97 -5.15
C LEU A 93 24.82 -5.83 -4.70
N ASP A 94 25.48 -6.52 -5.64
CA ASP A 94 26.67 -7.32 -5.35
C ASP A 94 27.84 -6.45 -4.87
N HIS A 95 28.04 -5.27 -5.48
CA HIS A 95 29.13 -4.35 -5.12
C HIS A 95 28.95 -3.71 -3.74
N TYR A 96 27.75 -3.26 -3.41
CA TYR A 96 27.49 -2.58 -2.14
C TYR A 96 27.20 -3.56 -1.00
N GLY A 97 26.76 -4.79 -1.32
CA GLY A 97 26.54 -5.88 -0.38
C GLY A 97 25.50 -5.51 0.69
N PRO A 98 25.78 -5.72 1.98
CA PRO A 98 24.80 -5.50 3.05
C PRO A 98 24.41 -4.03 3.24
N ARG A 99 25.16 -3.07 2.65
CA ARG A 99 24.87 -1.63 2.75
C ARG A 99 23.63 -1.21 1.96
N VAL A 100 23.14 -2.07 1.09
CA VAL A 100 21.96 -1.81 0.25
C VAL A 100 20.98 -2.97 0.35
N SER A 101 19.69 -2.65 0.31
CA SER A 101 18.60 -3.62 0.19
C SER A 101 17.75 -3.27 -1.02
N LEU A 102 17.29 -4.28 -1.77
CA LEU A 102 16.38 -4.07 -2.90
C LEU A 102 14.97 -4.53 -2.56
N ARG A 103 14.01 -3.63 -2.78
CA ARG A 103 12.59 -3.93 -2.89
C ARG A 103 12.12 -3.63 -4.32
N LEU A 104 11.60 -4.65 -4.98
CA LEU A 104 11.08 -4.55 -6.34
C LEU A 104 9.56 -4.47 -6.31
N HIS A 105 9.01 -3.38 -6.81
CA HIS A 105 7.58 -3.13 -6.99
C HIS A 105 7.19 -3.43 -8.43
N LEU A 106 6.05 -4.08 -8.63
CA LEU A 106 5.56 -4.34 -9.97
C LEU A 106 4.69 -3.17 -10.45
N LEU A 107 5.02 -2.66 -11.63
CA LEU A 107 4.29 -1.57 -12.27
C LEU A 107 3.86 -2.01 -13.67
N PRO A 108 2.75 -2.76 -13.81
CA PRO A 108 2.26 -3.18 -15.12
C PRO A 108 1.73 -1.99 -15.90
N LEU A 109 2.39 -1.61 -16.98
CA LEU A 109 2.01 -0.46 -17.79
C LEU A 109 0.83 -0.82 -18.71
N PRO A 110 -0.17 0.07 -18.87
CA PRO A 110 -1.43 -0.27 -19.55
C PRO A 110 -1.29 -0.53 -21.05
N TYR A 111 -0.15 -0.14 -21.65
CA TYR A 111 0.16 -0.33 -23.07
C TYR A 111 1.05 -1.55 -23.35
N HIS A 112 1.40 -2.32 -22.32
CA HIS A 112 2.13 -3.57 -22.48
C HIS A 112 1.18 -4.76 -22.33
N ASP A 113 0.98 -5.49 -23.43
CA ASP A 113 0.14 -6.69 -23.43
C ASP A 113 0.65 -7.70 -22.40
N ASN A 114 -0.28 -8.21 -21.59
CA ASN A 114 -0.01 -9.20 -20.53
C ASN A 114 0.84 -8.69 -19.37
N ALA A 115 1.18 -7.40 -19.28
CA ALA A 115 1.90 -6.85 -18.12
C ALA A 115 1.17 -7.16 -16.81
N TYR A 116 -0.14 -6.94 -16.77
CA TYR A 116 -0.96 -7.28 -15.61
C TYR A 116 -0.96 -8.78 -15.27
N VAL A 117 -1.06 -9.65 -16.28
CA VAL A 117 -1.08 -11.11 -16.08
C VAL A 117 0.27 -11.62 -15.58
N ALA A 118 1.36 -11.14 -16.16
CA ALA A 118 2.73 -11.45 -15.73
C ALA A 118 2.96 -10.95 -14.29
N SER A 119 2.49 -9.74 -13.95
CA SER A 119 2.58 -9.23 -12.57
C SER A 119 1.82 -10.10 -11.57
N ARG A 120 0.60 -10.53 -11.93
CA ARG A 120 -0.16 -11.48 -11.10
C ARG A 120 0.56 -12.82 -10.93
N ALA A 121 1.17 -13.35 -11.99
CA ALA A 121 1.93 -14.59 -11.91
C ALA A 121 3.11 -14.48 -10.94
N LEU A 122 3.81 -13.34 -10.89
CA LEU A 122 4.86 -13.09 -9.90
C LEU A 122 4.33 -13.01 -8.47
N HIS A 123 3.19 -12.36 -8.24
CA HIS A 123 2.57 -12.36 -6.92
C HIS A 123 2.17 -13.77 -6.47
N ILE A 124 1.60 -14.59 -7.36
CA ILE A 124 1.25 -15.99 -7.07
C ILE A 124 2.52 -16.79 -6.75
N ALA A 125 3.56 -16.68 -7.58
CA ALA A 125 4.84 -17.35 -7.34
C ALA A 125 5.43 -16.96 -5.97
N ASN A 126 5.36 -15.68 -5.61
CA ASN A 126 5.82 -15.19 -4.31
C ASN A 126 5.00 -15.74 -3.14
N LEU A 127 3.68 -15.88 -3.31
CA LEU A 127 2.80 -16.47 -2.29
C LEU A 127 3.11 -17.95 -2.06
N LEU A 128 3.40 -18.70 -3.13
CA LEU A 128 3.74 -20.12 -3.05
C LEU A 128 5.16 -20.34 -2.53
N ASN A 129 6.13 -19.58 -3.05
CA ASN A 129 7.51 -19.61 -2.64
C ASN A 129 8.23 -18.30 -3.04
N ALA A 130 8.52 -17.45 -2.06
CA ALA A 130 9.19 -16.17 -2.26
C ALA A 130 10.54 -16.28 -2.99
N SER A 131 11.26 -17.40 -2.85
CA SER A 131 12.53 -17.62 -3.57
C SER A 131 12.36 -17.83 -5.08
N SER A 132 11.13 -18.12 -5.55
CA SER A 132 10.83 -18.34 -6.97
C SER A 132 10.52 -17.07 -7.76
N THR A 133 10.25 -15.95 -7.07
CA THR A 133 9.79 -14.69 -7.67
C THR A 133 10.79 -14.13 -8.69
N PHE A 134 12.04 -13.91 -8.28
CA PHE A 134 13.06 -13.36 -9.17
C PHE A 134 13.48 -14.35 -10.28
N PRO A 135 13.65 -15.66 -10.02
CA PRO A 135 13.85 -16.64 -11.09
C PRO A 135 12.74 -16.62 -12.15
N LEU A 136 11.47 -16.50 -11.75
CA LEU A 136 10.34 -16.40 -12.69
C LEU A 136 10.38 -15.09 -13.48
N MET A 137 10.66 -13.96 -12.83
CA MET A 137 10.81 -12.66 -13.49
C MET A 137 11.92 -12.69 -14.55
N GLU A 138 13.06 -13.30 -14.24
CA GLU A 138 14.16 -13.48 -15.19
C GLU A 138 13.77 -14.38 -16.38
N GLN A 139 12.87 -15.37 -16.18
CA GLN A 139 12.31 -16.11 -17.31
C GLN A 139 11.42 -15.22 -18.21
N PHE A 140 10.60 -14.36 -17.63
CA PHE A 140 9.81 -13.40 -18.42
C PHE A 140 10.72 -12.55 -19.30
N PHE A 141 11.74 -11.93 -18.69
CA PHE A 141 12.78 -11.17 -19.39
C PHE A 141 13.46 -11.94 -20.52
N LYS A 142 13.83 -13.19 -20.28
CA LYS A 142 14.47 -14.05 -21.29
C LYS A 142 13.57 -14.32 -22.51
N TYR A 143 12.26 -14.42 -22.32
CA TYR A 143 11.32 -14.78 -23.39
C TYR A 143 10.59 -13.58 -24.03
N GLN A 144 10.76 -12.35 -23.52
CA GLN A 144 10.22 -11.11 -24.12
C GLN A 144 10.60 -10.97 -25.61
N VAL A 145 11.87 -11.13 -25.94
CA VAL A 145 12.43 -10.89 -27.29
C VAL A 145 11.84 -11.82 -28.35
N ARG A 146 11.26 -12.94 -27.94
CA ARG A 146 10.71 -13.96 -28.87
C ARG A 146 9.22 -13.76 -29.17
N GLY A 147 8.56 -12.77 -28.59
CA GLY A 147 7.09 -12.63 -28.68
C GLY A 147 6.34 -13.82 -28.08
N LYS A 148 7.00 -14.66 -27.27
CA LYS A 148 6.47 -15.94 -26.74
C LYS A 148 6.07 -15.84 -25.27
N ILE A 149 6.07 -14.64 -24.69
CA ILE A 149 5.75 -14.44 -23.27
C ILE A 149 4.35 -14.97 -22.94
N VAL A 150 3.39 -14.78 -23.85
CA VAL A 150 2.01 -15.29 -23.73
C VAL A 150 1.98 -16.81 -23.59
N GLN A 151 2.72 -17.51 -24.45
CA GLN A 151 2.71 -18.97 -24.44
C GLN A 151 3.46 -19.55 -23.24
N PHE A 152 4.46 -18.84 -22.73
CA PHE A 152 5.14 -19.20 -21.49
C PHE A 152 4.24 -18.97 -20.27
N VAL A 153 3.65 -17.79 -20.11
CA VAL A 153 2.75 -17.46 -18.98
C VAL A 153 1.54 -18.39 -18.95
N VAL A 154 0.90 -18.66 -20.09
CA VAL A 154 -0.23 -19.59 -20.19
C VAL A 154 0.19 -21.03 -19.90
N LYS A 155 1.33 -21.50 -20.44
CA LYS A 155 1.83 -22.87 -20.14
C LYS A 155 2.24 -23.02 -18.69
N VAL A 156 2.89 -22.04 -18.11
CA VAL A 156 3.33 -22.06 -16.71
C VAL A 156 2.11 -22.03 -15.80
N GLY A 157 1.14 -21.14 -16.04
CA GLY A 157 -0.13 -21.13 -15.31
C GLY A 157 -0.88 -22.47 -15.42
N SER A 158 -0.92 -23.06 -16.61
CA SER A 158 -1.56 -24.37 -16.82
C SER A 158 -0.80 -25.53 -16.17
N PHE A 159 0.54 -25.44 -16.08
CA PHE A 159 1.38 -26.44 -15.40
C PHE A 159 1.20 -26.39 -13.88
N TYR A 160 1.19 -25.19 -13.28
CA TYR A 160 0.92 -25.04 -11.86
C TYR A 160 -0.52 -25.44 -11.49
N ALA A 161 -1.51 -25.06 -12.30
CA ALA A 161 -2.90 -25.51 -12.12
C ALA A 161 -3.05 -27.04 -12.25
N SER A 162 -2.24 -27.69 -13.10
CA SER A 162 -2.22 -29.14 -13.24
C SER A 162 -1.53 -29.87 -12.08
N LEU A 163 -0.70 -29.18 -11.30
CA LEU A 163 -0.06 -29.71 -10.09
C LEU A 163 -0.94 -29.56 -8.84
N GLY A 164 -2.17 -29.04 -8.99
CA GLY A 164 -3.11 -28.87 -7.87
C GLY A 164 -2.70 -27.79 -6.88
N ILE A 165 -1.93 -26.81 -7.33
CA ILE A 165 -1.54 -25.62 -6.57
C ILE A 165 -2.35 -24.41 -7.06
#